data_AF-A0A8H6MWD4-F1
#
_entry.id   AF-A0A8H6MWD4-F1
#
_cell.length_a   1.000
_cell.length_b   1.000
_cell.length_c   1.000
_cell.angle_alpha   90.00
_cell.angle_beta   90.00
_cell.angle_gamma   90.00
#
_symmetry.space_group_name_H-M   'P 1'
#
loop_
_entity.id
_entity.type
_entity.pdbx_description
1 polymer ?
#
loop_
_entity_poly.entity_id
_entity_poly.type
_entity_poly.pdbx_seq_one_letter_code
_entity_poly.pdbx_strand_id
1 'polypeptide(L)'
;MAEPSVANFVLRSLLPPEAVDFIHKNALHPSSPPQVLRQQAVLAATRLFDALYPYVAPAVDATLAWLQDSPELVSFGILLALLAATVVVLNWIRRVVAFWTALVLRVAFWGAVVAVLAAVVQRGVWETARDAVVVGGKVVGFAAAVKDVWISEYKRYEEETKLQGSRHR
;
A
#
# COMPACT_ATOMS: atom_id res chain seq x y z
N MET A 1 1.75 42.91 7.50
CA MET A 1 0.53 42.14 7.19
C MET A 1 0.98 40.94 6.40
N ALA A 2 1.08 39.76 7.02
CA ALA A 2 1.63 38.56 6.39
C ALA A 2 0.48 37.74 5.78
N GLU A 3 0.63 37.30 4.53
CA GLU A 3 -0.43 36.67 3.75
C GLU A 3 -0.90 35.35 4.36
N PRO A 4 -2.21 35.04 4.32
CA PRO A 4 -2.75 33.80 4.83
C PRO A 4 -2.34 32.64 3.90
N SER A 5 -1.34 31.86 4.31
CA SER A 5 -0.93 30.66 3.59
C SER A 5 -2.08 29.64 3.54
N VAL A 6 -2.23 28.96 2.41
CA VAL A 6 -3.26 27.92 2.16
C VAL A 6 -3.26 26.85 3.27
N ALA A 7 -2.08 26.59 3.86
CA ALA A 7 -1.93 25.71 5.02
C ALA A 7 -2.74 26.17 6.24
N ASN A 8 -2.81 27.48 6.52
CA ASN A 8 -3.57 28.03 7.65
C ASN A 8 -5.09 27.90 7.43
N PHE A 9 -5.55 28.03 6.18
CA PHE A 9 -6.95 27.84 5.82
C PHE A 9 -7.40 26.38 5.99
N VAL A 10 -6.58 25.42 5.55
CA VAL A 10 -6.87 23.98 5.67
C VAL A 10 -6.79 23.50 7.13
N LEU A 11 -5.86 24.03 7.92
CA LEU A 11 -5.75 23.71 9.35
C LEU A 11 -6.97 24.21 10.15
N ARG A 12 -7.53 25.36 9.79
CA ARG A 12 -8.73 25.92 10.45
C ARG A 12 -10.04 25.24 10.02
N SER A 13 -10.10 24.64 8.83
CA SER A 13 -11.31 23.99 8.34
C SER A 13 -11.47 22.54 8.83
N LEU A 14 -10.36 21.88 9.22
CA LEU A 14 -10.35 20.48 9.63
C LEU A 14 -10.12 20.28 11.14
N LEU A 15 -9.57 21.26 11.86
CA LEU A 15 -9.31 21.14 13.30
C LEU A 15 -10.05 22.20 14.13
N PRO A 16 -10.58 21.82 15.31
CA PRO A 16 -11.18 22.77 16.24
C PRO A 16 -10.16 23.86 16.67
N PRO A 17 -10.61 25.10 16.92
CA PRO A 17 -9.74 26.27 17.12
C PRO A 17 -8.72 26.11 18.24
N GLU A 18 -9.02 25.30 19.26
CA GLU A 18 -8.10 24.93 20.35
C GLU A 18 -6.89 24.08 19.90
N ALA A 19 -7.06 23.23 18.88
CA ALA A 19 -5.98 22.42 18.34
C ALA A 19 -5.04 23.23 17.44
N VAL A 20 -5.55 24.25 16.73
CA VAL A 20 -4.74 25.16 15.91
C VAL A 20 -3.79 25.98 16.79
N ASP A 21 -4.28 26.46 17.93
CA ASP A 21 -3.49 27.27 18.87
C ASP A 21 -2.40 26.43 19.56
N PHE A 22 -2.69 25.16 19.88
CA PHE A 22 -1.71 24.21 20.42
C PHE A 22 -0.64 23.81 19.40
N ILE A 23 -1.01 23.62 18.13
CA ILE A 23 -0.07 23.31 17.04
C ILE A 23 0.82 24.51 16.74
N HIS A 24 0.28 25.73 16.69
CA HIS A 24 1.10 26.93 16.50
C HIS A 24 2.05 27.19 17.67
N LYS A 25 1.57 27.00 18.90
CA LYS A 25 2.36 27.23 20.12
C LYS A 25 3.40 26.14 20.39
N ASN A 26 3.11 24.89 20.04
CA ASN A 26 3.89 23.74 20.49
C ASN A 26 4.51 22.88 19.36
N ALA A 27 3.89 22.84 18.18
CA ALA A 27 4.34 21.99 17.06
C ALA A 27 5.12 22.76 15.97
N LEU A 28 4.96 24.08 15.89
CA LEU A 28 5.67 24.95 14.93
C LEU A 28 6.81 25.77 15.55
N HIS A 29 7.05 25.62 16.85
CA HIS A 29 8.18 26.27 17.52
C HIS A 29 9.50 25.53 17.19
N PRO A 30 10.58 26.22 16.79
CA PRO A 30 11.85 25.63 16.34
C PRO A 30 12.58 24.69 17.34
N SER A 31 12.07 24.58 18.57
CA SER A 31 12.58 23.73 19.66
C SER A 31 11.61 22.62 20.09
N SER A 32 10.61 22.28 19.26
CA SER A 32 9.62 21.25 19.58
C SER A 32 10.24 19.83 19.60
N PRO A 33 9.83 18.93 20.53
CA PRO A 33 10.34 17.55 20.61
C PRO A 33 10.36 16.74 19.30
N PRO A 34 9.33 16.79 18.43
CA PRO A 34 9.38 16.09 17.14
C PRO A 34 10.43 16.68 16.19
N GLN A 35 10.73 17.97 16.30
CA GLN A 35 11.72 18.64 15.46
C GLN A 35 13.15 18.31 15.90
N VAL A 36 13.38 18.17 17.22
CA VAL A 36 14.66 17.67 17.77
C VAL A 36 14.92 16.23 17.35
N LEU A 37 13.90 15.35 17.39
CA LEU A 37 14.01 13.98 16.89
C LEU A 37 14.34 13.93 15.39
N ARG A 38 13.70 14.78 14.58
CA ARG A 38 14.01 14.89 13.16
C ARG A 38 15.45 15.35 12.95
N GLN A 39 15.89 16.40 13.65
CA GLN A 39 17.25 16.91 13.53
C GLN A 39 18.28 15.85 13.95
N GLN A 40 18.03 15.11 15.03
CA GLN A 40 18.88 14.01 15.46
C GLN A 40 18.90 12.86 14.45
N ALA A 41 17.76 12.51 13.85
CA ALA A 41 17.69 11.48 12.81
C ALA A 41 18.47 11.89 11.56
N VAL A 42 18.35 13.15 11.12
CA VAL A 42 19.13 13.67 9.99
C VAL A 42 20.62 13.68 10.31
N LEU A 43 21.01 14.14 11.50
CA LEU A 43 22.41 14.16 11.92
C LEU A 43 23.00 12.76 12.11
N ALA A 44 22.21 11.79 12.58
CA ALA A 44 22.62 10.40 12.67
C ALA A 44 22.78 9.78 11.29
N ALA A 45 21.86 10.06 10.37
CA ALA A 45 21.93 9.60 8.99
C ALA A 45 23.15 10.18 8.26
N THR A 46 23.44 11.48 8.40
CA THR A 46 24.62 12.09 7.76
C THR A 46 25.92 11.57 8.35
N ARG A 47 26.02 11.38 9.68
CA ARG A 47 27.21 10.79 10.30
C ARG A 47 27.48 9.35 9.84
N LEU A 48 26.42 8.55 9.72
CA LEU A 48 26.54 7.18 9.17
C LEU A 48 26.98 7.23 7.71
N PHE A 49 26.44 8.18 6.94
CA PHE A 49 26.83 8.36 5.55
C PHE A 49 28.30 8.77 5.42
N ASP A 50 28.76 9.76 6.19
CA ASP A 50 30.16 10.22 6.19
C ASP A 50 31.13 9.12 6.64
N ALA A 51 30.73 8.30 7.62
CA ALA A 51 31.53 7.17 8.08
C ALA A 51 31.62 6.05 7.04
N LEU A 52 30.55 5.81 6.27
CA LEU A 52 30.51 4.79 5.23
C LEU A 52 31.08 5.28 3.90
N TYR A 53 31.06 6.59 3.64
CA TYR A 53 31.53 7.21 2.41
C TYR A 53 32.91 6.74 1.95
N PRO A 54 33.97 6.72 2.79
CA PRO A 54 35.30 6.28 2.34
C PRO A 54 35.36 4.80 1.97
N TYR A 55 34.43 3.97 2.45
CA TYR A 55 34.38 2.54 2.12
C TYR A 55 33.52 2.27 0.87
N VAL A 56 32.50 3.10 0.63
CA VAL A 56 31.59 2.95 -0.51
C VAL A 56 32.13 3.66 -1.75
N ALA A 57 32.79 4.82 -1.58
CA ALA A 57 33.37 5.61 -2.67
C ALA A 57 34.26 4.79 -3.63
N PRO A 58 35.27 4.03 -3.18
CA PRO A 58 36.12 3.28 -4.11
C PRO A 58 35.36 2.17 -4.85
N ALA A 59 34.33 1.58 -4.24
CA ALA A 59 33.49 0.58 -4.90
C ALA A 59 32.60 1.20 -5.98
N VAL A 60 32.08 2.40 -5.72
CA VAL A 60 31.29 3.19 -6.68
C VAL A 60 32.17 3.66 -7.84
N ASP A 61 33.35 4.19 -7.56
CA ASP A 61 34.28 4.66 -8.59
C ASP A 61 34.79 3.50 -9.45
N ALA A 62 35.09 2.34 -8.85
CA ALA A 62 35.47 1.14 -9.59
C ALA A 62 34.34 0.60 -10.47
N THR A 63 33.09 0.65 -9.99
CA THR A 63 31.94 0.26 -10.82
C THR A 63 31.67 1.25 -11.94
N LEU A 64 31.82 2.56 -11.70
CA LEU A 64 31.72 3.59 -12.74
C LEU A 64 32.82 3.45 -13.80
N ALA A 65 34.07 3.20 -13.39
CA ALA A 65 35.18 2.97 -14.31
C ALA A 65 34.94 1.73 -15.18
N TRP A 66 34.47 0.63 -14.58
CA TRP A 66 34.12 -0.60 -15.31
C TRP A 66 32.94 -0.38 -16.28
N LEU A 67 31.95 0.43 -15.90
CA LEU A 67 30.84 0.83 -16.78
C LEU A 67 31.35 1.61 -18.01
N GLN A 68 32.31 2.50 -17.82
CA GLN A 68 32.85 3.32 -18.92
C GLN A 68 33.70 2.52 -19.91
N ASP A 69 34.37 1.47 -19.45
CA ASP A 69 35.29 0.65 -20.26
C ASP A 69 34.56 -0.31 -21.23
N SER A 70 33.26 -0.55 -21.06
CA SER A 70 32.48 -1.45 -21.92
C SER A 70 31.01 -1.02 -22.11
N PRO A 71 30.74 0.03 -22.90
CA PRO A 71 29.41 0.63 -23.06
C PRO A 71 28.32 -0.33 -23.55
N GLU A 72 28.69 -1.30 -24.39
CA GLU A 72 27.77 -2.31 -24.94
C GLU A 72 27.23 -3.22 -23.83
N LEU A 73 28.12 -3.71 -22.96
CA LEU A 73 27.76 -4.58 -21.83
C LEU A 73 26.92 -3.84 -20.79
N VAL A 74 27.17 -2.55 -20.61
CA VAL A 74 26.37 -1.70 -19.73
C VAL A 74 24.94 -1.56 -20.23
N SER A 75 24.76 -1.35 -21.54
CA SER A 75 23.42 -1.22 -22.13
C SER A 75 22.60 -2.50 -21.95
N PHE A 76 23.20 -3.67 -22.20
CA PHE A 76 22.58 -4.97 -21.91
C PHE A 76 22.34 -5.19 -20.41
N GLY A 77 23.29 -4.80 -19.57
CA GLY A 77 23.18 -4.91 -18.11
C GLY A 77 22.03 -4.07 -17.56
N ILE A 78 21.84 -2.85 -18.05
CA ILE A 78 20.72 -1.97 -17.67
C ILE A 78 19.38 -2.60 -18.08
N LEU A 79 19.30 -3.16 -19.30
CA LEU A 79 18.07 -3.81 -19.76
C LEU A 79 17.71 -5.02 -18.88
N LEU A 80 18.70 -5.85 -18.55
CA LEU A 80 18.53 -6.99 -17.64
C LEU A 80 18.18 -6.54 -16.21
N ALA A 81 18.81 -5.47 -15.72
CA ALA A 81 18.50 -4.90 -14.42
C ALA A 81 17.07 -4.36 -14.37
N LEU A 82 16.59 -3.72 -15.45
CA LEU A 82 15.22 -3.23 -15.55
C LEU A 82 14.21 -4.39 -15.56
N LEU A 83 14.51 -5.45 -16.30
CA LEU A 83 13.68 -6.66 -16.33
C LEU A 83 13.66 -7.33 -14.95
N ALA A 84 14.82 -7.50 -14.32
CA ALA A 84 14.95 -8.06 -12.98
C ALA A 84 14.19 -7.20 -11.95
N ALA A 85 14.33 -5.87 -12.02
CA ALA A 85 13.60 -4.93 -11.17
C ALA A 85 12.09 -5.11 -11.34
N THR A 86 11.61 -5.25 -12.58
CA THR A 86 10.18 -5.51 -12.85
C THR A 86 9.71 -6.80 -12.19
N VAL A 87 10.47 -7.90 -12.33
CA VAL A 87 10.14 -9.19 -11.71
C VAL A 87 10.15 -9.10 -10.18
N VAL A 88 11.15 -8.43 -9.61
CA VAL A 88 11.28 -8.20 -8.16
C VAL A 88 10.08 -7.41 -7.65
N VAL A 89 9.71 -6.32 -8.32
CA VAL A 89 8.56 -5.49 -7.97
C VAL A 89 7.26 -6.30 -8.06
N LEU A 90 7.03 -7.03 -9.15
CA LEU A 90 5.83 -7.87 -9.30
C LEU A 90 5.75 -8.95 -8.22
N ASN A 91 6.88 -9.58 -7.88
CA ASN A 91 6.93 -10.58 -6.81
C ASN A 91 6.69 -9.94 -5.44
N TRP A 92 7.23 -8.74 -5.22
CA TRP A 92 7.01 -7.99 -3.98
C TRP A 92 5.55 -7.59 -3.83
N ILE A 93 4.92 -7.06 -4.88
CA ILE A 93 3.48 -6.77 -4.91
C ILE A 93 2.68 -8.03 -4.58
N ARG A 94 2.98 -9.16 -5.24
CA ARG A 94 2.32 -10.44 -4.96
C ARG A 94 2.43 -10.83 -3.49
N ARG A 95 3.62 -10.71 -2.91
CA ARG A 95 3.87 -11.04 -1.49
C ARG A 95 3.11 -10.11 -0.56
N VAL A 96 3.13 -8.80 -0.83
CA VAL A 96 2.40 -7.79 -0.05
C VAL A 96 0.90 -8.06 -0.12
N VAL A 97 0.34 -8.24 -1.32
CA VAL A 97 -1.08 -8.55 -1.52
C VAL A 97 -1.46 -9.86 -0.84
N ALA A 98 -0.67 -10.92 -0.98
CA ALA A 98 -0.94 -12.19 -0.33
C ALA A 98 -0.90 -12.07 1.20
N PHE A 99 0.08 -11.36 1.74
CA PHE A 99 0.21 -11.11 3.17
C PHE A 99 -1.01 -10.34 3.70
N TRP A 100 -1.36 -9.21 3.08
CA TRP A 100 -2.49 -8.40 3.52
C TRP A 100 -3.82 -9.11 3.35
N THR A 101 -4.02 -9.82 2.23
CA THR A 101 -5.22 -10.63 2.01
C THR A 101 -5.34 -11.72 3.08
N ALA A 102 -4.26 -12.44 3.37
CA ALA A 102 -4.26 -13.45 4.42
C ALA A 102 -4.51 -12.86 5.82
N LEU A 103 -3.95 -11.68 6.10
CA LEU A 103 -4.16 -10.97 7.36
C LEU A 103 -5.63 -10.56 7.52
N VAL A 104 -6.20 -9.92 6.50
CA VAL A 104 -7.61 -9.50 6.50
C VAL A 104 -8.53 -10.69 6.69
N LEU A 105 -8.32 -11.77 5.93
CA LEU A 105 -9.12 -13.00 6.07
C LEU A 105 -9.00 -13.60 7.47
N ARG A 106 -7.79 -13.62 8.03
CA ARG A 106 -7.55 -14.13 9.40
C ARG A 106 -8.27 -13.27 10.44
N VAL A 107 -8.17 -11.95 10.35
CA VAL A 107 -8.86 -11.02 11.25
C VAL A 107 -10.37 -11.15 11.11
N ALA A 108 -10.89 -11.21 9.88
CA ALA A 108 -12.32 -11.39 9.62
C ALA A 108 -12.83 -12.73 10.18
N PHE A 109 -12.07 -13.81 10.02
CA PHE A 109 -12.39 -15.12 10.58
C PHE A 109 -12.47 -15.07 12.11
N TRP A 110 -11.43 -14.57 12.78
CA TRP A 110 -11.41 -14.47 14.24
C TRP A 110 -12.48 -13.51 14.76
N GLY A 111 -12.73 -12.40 14.05
CA GLY A 111 -13.82 -11.48 14.35
C GLY A 111 -15.18 -12.15 14.27
N ALA A 112 -15.42 -12.96 13.22
CA ALA A 112 -16.64 -13.74 13.08
C ALA A 112 -16.79 -14.80 14.19
N VAL A 113 -15.73 -15.52 14.53
CA VAL A 113 -15.75 -16.50 15.63
C VAL A 113 -16.10 -15.83 16.96
N VAL A 114 -15.46 -14.70 17.29
CA VAL A 114 -15.76 -13.95 18.51
C VAL A 114 -17.19 -13.42 18.49
N ALA A 115 -17.67 -12.90 17.35
CA ALA A 115 -19.03 -12.42 17.22
C ALA A 115 -20.06 -13.55 17.43
N VAL A 116 -19.82 -14.74 16.87
CA VAL A 116 -20.67 -15.92 17.06
C VAL A 116 -20.65 -16.37 18.52
N LEU A 117 -19.46 -16.47 19.14
CA LEU A 117 -19.35 -16.85 20.56
C LEU A 117 -20.10 -15.85 21.46
N ALA A 118 -19.93 -14.55 21.21
CA ALA A 118 -20.64 -13.51 21.96
C ALA A 118 -22.16 -13.60 21.76
N ALA A 119 -22.62 -13.84 20.54
CA ALA A 119 -24.04 -14.00 20.22
C ALA A 119 -24.63 -15.24 20.91
N VAL A 120 -23.93 -16.38 20.89
CA VAL A 120 -24.37 -17.61 21.58
C VAL A 120 -24.47 -17.39 23.08
N VAL A 121 -23.48 -16.72 23.70
CA VAL A 121 -23.49 -16.43 25.13
C VAL A 121 -24.63 -15.48 25.52
N GLN A 122 -24.95 -14.48 24.68
CA GLN A 122 -25.98 -13.48 25.00
C GLN A 122 -27.42 -13.94 24.66
N ARG A 123 -27.59 -14.67 23.55
CA ARG A 123 -28.91 -14.91 22.93
C ARG A 123 -29.27 -16.38 22.78
N GLY A 124 -28.32 -17.29 23.04
CA GLY A 124 -28.50 -18.72 22.81
C GLY A 124 -28.23 -19.14 21.35
N VAL A 125 -28.14 -20.47 21.15
CA VAL A 125 -27.70 -21.07 19.88
C VAL A 125 -28.73 -20.88 18.75
N TRP A 126 -30.03 -20.89 19.07
CA TRP A 126 -31.10 -20.93 18.07
C TRP A 126 -31.32 -19.58 17.37
N GLU A 127 -31.40 -18.48 18.13
CA GLU A 127 -31.42 -17.12 17.57
C GLU A 127 -30.16 -16.82 16.75
N THR A 128 -28.98 -17.27 17.19
CA THR A 128 -27.71 -17.04 16.50
C THR A 128 -27.66 -17.78 15.16
N ALA A 129 -28.16 -19.01 15.09
CA ALA A 129 -28.21 -19.78 13.86
C ALA A 129 -29.14 -19.13 12.81
N ARG A 130 -30.30 -18.62 13.24
CA ARG A 130 -31.24 -17.91 12.36
C ARG A 130 -30.60 -16.66 11.76
N ASP A 131 -29.90 -15.87 12.57
CA ASP A 131 -29.26 -14.64 12.10
C ASP A 131 -28.07 -14.94 11.16
N ALA A 132 -27.31 -15.98 11.47
CA ALA A 132 -26.21 -16.44 10.61
C ALA A 132 -26.70 -16.86 9.21
N VAL A 133 -27.85 -17.51 9.09
CA VAL A 133 -28.43 -17.88 7.79
C VAL A 133 -28.86 -16.65 6.99
N VAL A 134 -29.46 -15.65 7.65
CA VAL A 134 -29.89 -14.40 6.98
C VAL A 134 -28.69 -13.60 6.49
N VAL A 135 -27.65 -13.45 7.32
CA VAL A 135 -26.42 -12.74 6.94
C VAL A 135 -25.66 -13.53 5.88
N GLY A 136 -25.50 -14.84 6.06
CA GLY A 136 -24.84 -15.72 5.09
C GLY A 136 -25.51 -15.68 3.71
N GLY A 137 -26.85 -15.71 3.67
CA GLY A 137 -27.61 -15.59 2.43
C GLY A 137 -27.35 -14.28 1.67
N LYS A 138 -27.26 -13.15 2.38
CA LYS A 138 -26.92 -11.84 1.77
C LYS A 138 -25.51 -11.82 1.19
N VAL A 139 -24.53 -12.38 1.93
CA VAL A 139 -23.14 -12.45 1.47
C VAL A 139 -23.01 -13.33 0.22
N VAL A 140 -23.64 -14.51 0.23
CA VAL A 140 -23.63 -15.42 -0.92
C VAL A 140 -24.34 -14.79 -2.13
N GLY A 141 -25.49 -14.13 -1.93
CA GLY A 141 -26.21 -13.43 -2.99
C GLY A 141 -25.37 -12.32 -3.64
N PHE A 142 -24.66 -11.52 -2.84
CA PHE A 142 -23.75 -10.49 -3.36
C PHE A 142 -22.57 -11.11 -4.12
N ALA A 143 -21.96 -12.16 -3.59
CA ALA A 143 -20.85 -12.86 -4.26
C ALA A 143 -21.28 -13.47 -5.61
N ALA A 144 -22.50 -14.01 -5.69
CA ALA A 144 -23.07 -14.51 -6.93
C ALA A 144 -23.26 -13.39 -7.96
N ALA A 145 -23.83 -12.24 -7.56
CA ALA A 145 -24.02 -11.10 -8.44
C ALA A 145 -22.69 -10.56 -9.00
N VAL A 146 -21.66 -10.45 -8.16
CA VAL A 146 -20.32 -10.01 -8.61
C VAL A 146 -19.70 -11.02 -9.59
N LYS A 147 -19.80 -12.32 -9.29
CA LYS A 147 -19.32 -13.38 -10.18
C LYS A 147 -20.01 -13.32 -11.55
N ASP A 148 -21.32 -13.12 -11.56
CA ASP A 148 -22.11 -13.11 -12.80
C ASP A 148 -21.72 -11.94 -13.71
N VAL A 149 -21.49 -10.76 -13.15
CA VAL A 149 -21.00 -9.58 -13.90
C VAL A 149 -19.63 -9.87 -14.54
N TRP A 150 -18.74 -10.53 -13.81
CA TRP A 150 -17.39 -10.84 -14.31
C TRP A 150 -17.43 -11.88 -15.44
N ILE A 151 -18.26 -12.92 -15.28
CA ILE A 151 -18.43 -13.96 -16.30
C ILE A 151 -19.11 -13.40 -17.55
N SER A 152 -20.09 -12.48 -17.41
CA SER A 152 -20.75 -11.87 -18.56
C SER A 152 -19.77 -11.06 -19.41
N GLU A 153 -18.86 -10.31 -18.77
CA GLU A 153 -17.87 -9.51 -19.51
C GLU A 153 -16.83 -10.40 -20.19
N TYR A 154 -16.39 -11.48 -19.53
CA TYR A 154 -15.47 -12.44 -20.14
C TYR A 154 -16.07 -13.12 -21.39
N LYS A 155 -17.34 -13.54 -21.31
CA LYS A 155 -18.06 -14.11 -22.46
C LYS A 155 -18.20 -13.13 -23.61
N ARG A 156 -18.45 -11.86 -23.30
CA ARG A 156 -18.55 -10.80 -24.31
C ARG A 156 -17.26 -10.66 -25.12
N TYR A 157 -16.09 -10.70 -24.49
CA TYR A 157 -14.82 -10.65 -25.20
C TYR A 157 -14.56 -11.89 -26.07
N GLU A 158 -14.95 -13.09 -25.62
CA GLU A 158 -14.86 -14.32 -26.42
C GLU A 158 -15.77 -14.28 -27.66
N GLU A 159 -16.96 -13.69 -27.53
CA GLU A 159 -17.90 -13.53 -28.64
C GLU A 159 -17.40 -12.49 -29.66
N GLU A 160 -16.86 -11.37 -29.20
CA GLU A 160 -16.25 -10.34 -30.05
C GLU A 160 -15.01 -10.86 -30.81
N THR A 161 -14.14 -11.63 -30.16
CA THR A 161 -12.98 -12.26 -30.83
C THR A 161 -13.39 -13.34 -31.83
N LYS A 162 -14.43 -14.15 -31.53
CA LYS A 162 -14.97 -15.14 -32.49
C LYS A 162 -15.59 -14.48 -33.72
N LEU A 163 -16.34 -13.39 -33.55
CA LEU A 163 -16.96 -12.63 -34.65
C LEU A 163 -15.93 -11.89 -35.51
N GLN A 164 -14.86 -11.36 -34.90
CA GLN A 164 -13.78 -10.71 -35.63
C GLN A 164 -12.93 -11.71 -36.42
N GLY A 165 -12.68 -12.90 -35.85
CA GLY A 165 -12.00 -14.01 -36.54
C GLY A 165 -12.80 -14.61 -37.71
N SER A 166 -14.13 -14.60 -37.66
CA SER A 166 -14.98 -15.08 -38.76
C SER A 166 -15.15 -14.07 -39.89
N ARG A 167 -14.85 -12.78 -39.66
CA ARG A 167 -14.95 -11.70 -40.67
C ARG A 167 -13.70 -11.57 -41.54
N HIS A 168 -12.63 -12.30 -41.23
CA HIS A 168 -11.35 -12.31 -41.96
C HIS A 168 -11.06 -13.66 -42.62
N ARG A 169 -12.07 -14.55 -42.68
CA ARG A 169 -12.13 -15.72 -43.55
C ARG A 169 -13.14 -15.47 -44.65
#